data_AF-A0A1S4A387-F1
#
_entry.id   AF-A0A1S4A387-F1
#
_cell.length_a   1.000
_cell.length_b   1.000
_cell.length_c   1.000
_cell.angle_alpha   90.00
_cell.angle_beta   90.00
_cell.angle_gamma   90.00
#
_symmetry.space_group_name_H-M   'P 1'
#
loop_
_entity.id
_entity.type
_entity.pdbx_description
1 polymer ?
#
loop_
_entity_poly.entity_id
_entity_poly.type
_entity_poly.pdbx_seq_one_letter_code
_entity_poly.pdbx_strand_id
1 'polypeptide(L)'
;MATGIASVSGQLHLRKPVYWRSSYGKAQCHSNVILNGMQNQIPWSYWVSKFLRVHRSNYSQCQVKTNWKSHSGTINSCQRDGSTRYFDFAVIGSGIAGLRYALEVAKHGTVAVITKAEPHESNTNYAQGGVSAVLCPMDSVESHMQDTIVAGAYLCDEETVRVVCTEGPERIKELIAMGASFDHGEDGNLHLAREGGHSHRRIVHAADMTGREIERALLEAVFKHPNIHVFQHHFAIDLLTTQDGSDIVCHGVDTINTETQEVIRFISKVTLLASGGAGHTYPSTTNPPATTVYREACSRSQKALRRYEADLQRVTDERNSLTLLLGQREEEIKDLRAELAKAYRDQADLSEQLQQKIEMIGKLREEVDVIKTESLQWKEGMNRFDAEKETARA
;
A
#
# COMPACT_ATOMS: atom_id res chain seq x y z
N MET A 1 1.47 7.41 2.28
CA MET A 1 2.83 7.19 2.82
C MET A 1 3.04 5.69 2.91
N ALA A 2 4.12 5.14 2.34
CA ALA A 2 4.47 3.73 2.53
C ALA A 2 5.52 3.66 3.65
N THR A 3 5.10 3.24 4.85
CA THR A 3 5.99 2.94 5.97
C THR A 3 6.60 1.57 5.75
N GLY A 4 7.89 1.52 5.44
CA GLY A 4 8.67 0.29 5.56
C GLY A 4 9.17 0.13 6.99
N ILE A 5 8.82 -0.96 7.66
CA ILE A 5 9.46 -1.38 8.91
C ILE A 5 10.30 -2.62 8.62
N ALA A 6 11.54 -2.60 9.12
CA ALA A 6 12.42 -3.75 9.16
C ALA A 6 11.86 -4.78 10.15
N SER A 7 11.56 -6.00 9.68
CA SER A 7 11.20 -7.10 10.57
C SER A 7 12.42 -7.51 11.40
N VAL A 8 12.39 -7.21 12.70
CA VAL A 8 13.36 -7.73 13.66
C VAL A 8 12.81 -9.03 14.22
N SER A 9 13.19 -10.16 13.62
CA SER A 9 13.24 -11.43 14.35
C SER A 9 14.70 -11.90 14.34
N GLY A 10 15.42 -11.57 15.41
CA GLY A 10 16.80 -11.92 15.57
C GLY A 10 17.14 -11.94 17.05
N GLN A 11 17.06 -13.12 17.67
CA GLN A 11 17.65 -13.35 18.98
C GLN A 11 19.13 -12.96 18.93
N LEU A 12 19.50 -11.96 19.73
CA LEU A 12 20.89 -11.54 19.94
C LEU A 12 21.67 -12.67 20.63
N HIS A 13 22.22 -13.59 19.85
CA HIS A 13 23.24 -14.51 20.34
C HIS A 13 24.62 -13.84 20.26
N LEU A 14 25.01 -13.24 21.38
CA LEU A 14 26.34 -12.67 21.58
C LEU A 14 27.37 -13.83 21.68
N ARG A 15 27.93 -14.27 20.56
CA ARG A 15 29.08 -15.18 20.57
C ARG A 15 30.36 -14.38 20.87
N LYS A 16 31.00 -14.67 22.01
CA LYS A 16 32.33 -14.17 22.35
C LYS A 16 33.36 -14.70 21.31
N PRO A 17 34.24 -13.86 20.75
CA PRO A 17 35.29 -14.34 19.87
C PRO A 17 36.36 -15.09 20.67
N VAL A 18 36.63 -16.33 20.27
CA VAL A 18 37.81 -17.10 20.68
C VAL A 18 39.00 -16.57 19.89
N TYR A 19 39.98 -16.01 20.59
CA TYR A 19 41.25 -15.58 20.02
C TYR A 19 42.03 -16.79 19.50
N TRP A 20 42.37 -16.79 18.21
CA TRP A 20 43.48 -17.58 17.69
C TRP A 20 44.48 -16.65 17.00
N ARG A 21 45.69 -16.59 17.57
CA ARG A 21 46.88 -15.97 16.98
C ARG A 21 47.48 -16.92 15.94
N SER A 22 47.74 -16.43 14.73
CA SER A 22 48.83 -16.88 13.86
C SER A 22 48.97 -15.83 12.73
N SER A 23 49.92 -14.91 12.83
CA SER A 23 51.26 -14.96 12.23
C SER A 23 51.29 -14.72 10.71
N TYR A 24 51.84 -13.56 10.36
CA TYR A 24 52.44 -13.09 9.11
C TYR A 24 52.46 -14.02 7.89
N GLY A 25 51.94 -13.51 6.77
CA GLY A 25 52.25 -13.98 5.42
C GLY A 25 51.87 -12.94 4.37
N LYS A 26 52.85 -12.17 3.88
CA LYS A 26 52.73 -11.38 2.65
C LYS A 26 52.52 -12.35 1.47
N ALA A 27 51.53 -12.10 0.64
CA ALA A 27 51.49 -12.66 -0.71
C ALA A 27 50.98 -11.60 -1.69
N GLN A 28 51.90 -11.02 -2.45
CA GLN A 28 51.61 -10.49 -3.78
C GLN A 28 51.55 -11.67 -4.74
N CYS A 29 50.57 -11.67 -5.66
CA CYS A 29 50.75 -12.35 -6.93
C CYS A 29 49.89 -11.68 -8.01
N HIS A 30 50.56 -11.04 -8.96
CA HIS A 30 50.03 -10.84 -10.31
C HIS A 30 50.21 -12.12 -11.09
N SER A 31 49.22 -12.54 -11.89
CA SER A 31 49.43 -12.83 -13.32
C SER A 31 48.12 -13.21 -14.02
N ASN A 32 47.99 -12.67 -15.23
CA ASN A 32 47.01 -13.00 -16.24
C ASN A 32 47.18 -14.45 -16.72
N VAL A 33 46.08 -15.12 -17.05
CA VAL A 33 46.07 -16.20 -18.05
C VAL A 33 44.83 -16.06 -18.92
N ILE A 34 45.09 -15.85 -20.22
CA ILE A 34 44.17 -16.09 -21.34
C ILE A 34 44.57 -17.43 -21.95
N LEU A 35 43.62 -18.32 -22.25
CA LEU A 35 43.71 -19.21 -23.41
C LEU A 35 42.36 -19.84 -23.80
N ASN A 36 42.17 -19.91 -25.11
CA ASN A 36 41.00 -20.32 -25.88
C ASN A 36 40.74 -21.83 -25.86
N GLY A 37 39.44 -22.17 -25.94
CA GLY A 37 38.84 -23.01 -26.98
C GLY A 37 39.10 -24.52 -26.98
N MET A 38 38.01 -25.30 -26.95
CA MET A 38 37.68 -26.26 -28.03
C MET A 38 36.26 -26.81 -27.88
N GLN A 39 35.60 -26.93 -29.04
CA GLN A 39 34.27 -27.49 -29.30
C GLN A 39 34.16 -28.95 -28.84
N ASN A 40 32.94 -29.41 -28.49
CA ASN A 40 32.19 -30.28 -29.40
C ASN A 40 30.79 -30.74 -28.91
N GLN A 41 29.85 -30.62 -29.86
CA GLN A 41 28.71 -31.51 -30.18
C GLN A 41 27.32 -31.22 -29.58
N ILE A 42 26.38 -31.17 -30.54
CA ILE A 42 24.95 -30.82 -30.61
C ILE A 42 24.18 -32.18 -30.73
N PRO A 43 22.87 -32.34 -31.09
CA PRO A 43 21.59 -31.61 -30.94
C PRO A 43 20.43 -32.47 -30.39
N TRP A 44 19.21 -31.93 -30.30
CA TRP A 44 18.06 -32.40 -31.11
C TRP A 44 17.02 -31.27 -31.27
N SER A 45 16.57 -31.12 -32.52
CA SER A 45 15.70 -30.10 -33.14
C SER A 45 14.22 -30.51 -33.05
N TYR A 46 13.19 -29.69 -33.31
CA TYR A 46 12.67 -29.21 -34.62
C TYR A 46 11.30 -28.55 -34.29
N TRP A 47 10.92 -27.35 -34.76
CA TRP A 47 10.14 -27.15 -36.00
C TRP A 47 10.05 -25.66 -36.40
N VAL A 48 9.89 -25.46 -37.71
CA VAL A 48 10.17 -24.25 -38.51
C VAL A 48 8.91 -23.79 -39.27
N SER A 49 8.71 -22.48 -39.44
CA SER A 49 8.53 -21.76 -40.74
C SER A 49 8.17 -20.28 -40.43
N LYS A 50 8.81 -19.21 -40.93
CA LYS A 50 9.28 -18.76 -42.25
C LYS A 50 8.13 -18.23 -43.14
N PHE A 51 7.94 -16.90 -43.17
CA PHE A 51 8.05 -16.04 -44.38
C PHE A 51 7.59 -14.61 -44.08
N LEU A 52 8.47 -13.61 -44.28
CA LEU A 52 8.22 -12.48 -45.18
C LEU A 52 9.50 -11.64 -45.29
N ARG A 53 10.04 -11.61 -46.51
CA ARG A 53 11.11 -10.72 -46.97
C ARG A 53 10.51 -9.34 -47.23
N VAL A 54 11.16 -8.29 -46.73
CA VAL A 54 10.97 -6.92 -47.25
C VAL A 54 12.33 -6.35 -47.65
N HIS A 55 12.30 -5.66 -48.78
CA HIS A 55 13.37 -5.28 -49.69
C HIS A 55 14.51 -4.44 -49.07
N ARG A 56 15.75 -4.76 -49.48
CA ARG A 56 16.89 -3.84 -49.49
C ARG A 56 16.68 -2.81 -50.59
N SER A 57 16.70 -1.53 -50.22
CA SER A 57 17.01 -0.40 -51.10
C SER A 57 18.37 0.15 -50.66
N ASN A 58 19.33 0.20 -51.59
CA ASN A 58 20.61 0.89 -51.42
C ASN A 58 20.40 2.38 -51.67
N TYR A 59 20.97 3.28 -50.85
CA TYR A 59 21.89 4.34 -51.29
C TYR A 59 22.42 5.20 -50.14
N SER A 60 23.67 5.62 -50.35
CA SER A 60 24.49 6.63 -49.65
C SER A 60 25.13 6.24 -48.31
N GLN A 61 26.39 5.80 -48.41
CA GLN A 61 27.37 5.91 -47.34
C GLN A 61 27.53 7.38 -46.91
N CYS A 62 27.04 7.73 -45.74
CA CYS A 62 27.60 8.84 -44.96
C CYS A 62 28.70 8.27 -44.08
N GLN A 63 29.96 8.60 -44.39
CA GLN A 63 31.08 8.35 -43.48
C GLN A 63 30.93 9.23 -42.24
N VAL A 64 30.23 8.74 -41.22
CA VAL A 64 30.33 9.29 -39.87
C VAL A 64 31.69 8.84 -39.33
N LYS A 65 32.68 9.74 -39.41
CA LYS A 65 33.93 9.63 -38.64
C LYS A 65 33.55 9.59 -37.16
N THR A 66 33.49 8.41 -36.58
CA THR A 66 33.40 8.21 -35.14
C THR A 66 34.73 8.58 -34.52
N ASN A 67 34.93 9.86 -34.27
CA ASN A 67 36.02 10.35 -33.44
C ASN A 67 35.64 10.15 -31.97
N TRP A 68 35.50 8.89 -31.55
CA TRP A 68 35.38 8.55 -30.14
C TRP A 68 36.76 8.62 -29.51
N LYS A 69 37.09 9.80 -28.97
CA LYS A 69 38.15 9.89 -27.95
C LYS A 69 37.70 9.04 -26.78
N SER A 70 38.38 7.92 -26.57
CA SER A 70 38.32 7.14 -25.34
C SER A 70 38.73 8.08 -24.19
N HIS A 71 37.75 8.68 -23.53
CA HIS A 71 37.99 9.25 -22.21
C HIS A 71 38.11 8.07 -21.26
N SER A 72 39.31 7.51 -21.20
CA SER A 72 39.76 6.67 -20.10
C SER A 72 39.82 7.56 -18.86
N GLY A 73 38.65 7.84 -18.28
CA GLY A 73 38.56 8.37 -16.93
C GLY A 73 39.00 7.26 -15.99
N THR A 74 40.27 7.29 -15.61
CA THR A 74 40.78 6.45 -14.53
C THR A 74 39.98 6.77 -13.27
N ILE A 75 39.06 5.89 -12.88
CA ILE A 75 38.49 5.90 -11.53
C ILE A 75 39.68 5.60 -10.61
N ASN A 76 40.28 6.65 -10.07
CA ASN A 76 41.37 6.52 -9.12
C ASN A 76 40.90 5.62 -7.97
N SER A 77 41.66 4.56 -7.69
CA SER A 77 41.39 3.67 -6.58
C SER A 77 41.30 4.47 -5.28
N CYS A 78 40.26 4.19 -4.50
CA CYS A 78 39.80 4.94 -3.34
C CYS A 78 40.73 4.89 -2.10
N GLN A 79 42.02 4.56 -2.26
CA GLN A 79 43.01 4.56 -1.18
C GLN A 79 43.64 5.96 -0.95
N ARG A 80 42.82 7.00 -0.90
CA ARG A 80 43.24 8.27 -0.26
C ARG A 80 42.74 8.25 1.18
N ASP A 81 43.61 8.62 2.11
CA ASP A 81 43.47 8.56 3.58
C ASP A 81 42.38 9.52 4.16
N GLY A 82 41.33 9.82 3.39
CA GLY A 82 40.22 10.69 3.78
C GLY A 82 38.87 10.36 3.11
N SER A 83 38.82 9.32 2.25
CA SER A 83 37.59 8.90 1.55
C SER A 83 36.71 7.98 2.40
N THR A 84 37.20 7.44 3.50
CA THR A 84 36.47 6.48 4.34
C THR A 84 36.10 7.10 5.68
N ARG A 85 34.83 6.97 6.07
CA ARG A 85 34.27 7.43 7.34
C ARG A 85 33.69 6.26 8.12
N TYR A 86 33.82 6.28 9.44
CA TYR A 86 33.37 5.21 10.32
C TYR A 86 32.27 5.71 11.25
N PHE A 87 31.17 4.97 11.32
CA PHE A 87 30.04 5.23 12.20
C PHE A 87 29.50 3.92 12.77
N ASP A 88 28.71 3.98 13.83
CA ASP A 88 27.98 2.81 14.30
C ASP A 88 26.78 2.53 13.39
N PHE A 89 26.07 3.59 12.99
CA PHE A 89 24.87 3.53 12.16
C PHE A 89 25.01 4.43 10.91
N ALA A 90 24.63 3.91 9.75
CA ALA A 90 24.45 4.69 8.52
C ALA A 90 22.96 4.71 8.15
N VAL A 91 22.42 5.88 7.85
CA VAL A 91 21.02 6.09 7.46
C VAL A 91 21.01 6.75 6.09
N ILE A 92 20.48 6.06 5.08
CA ILE A 92 20.40 6.57 3.71
C ILE A 92 19.02 7.20 3.51
N GLY A 93 18.96 8.53 3.59
CA GLY A 93 17.76 9.34 3.42
C GLY A 93 17.42 10.17 4.66
N SER A 94 17.03 11.43 4.44
CA SER A 94 16.68 12.41 5.49
C SER A 94 15.18 12.68 5.62
N GLY A 95 14.31 11.77 5.14
CA GLY A 95 12.86 11.88 5.40
C GLY A 95 12.49 11.45 6.82
N ILE A 96 11.20 11.54 7.17
CA ILE A 96 10.67 11.26 8.53
C ILE A 96 11.18 9.93 9.11
N ALA A 97 11.20 8.85 8.32
CA ALA A 97 11.64 7.54 8.76
C ALA A 97 13.14 7.51 9.12
N GLY A 98 13.98 8.12 8.27
CA GLY A 98 15.42 8.20 8.47
C GLY A 98 15.78 9.06 9.67
N LEU A 99 15.17 10.24 9.79
CA LEU A 99 15.42 11.17 10.91
C LEU A 99 14.95 10.59 12.24
N ARG A 100 13.75 10.00 12.30
CA ARG A 100 13.24 9.39 13.54
C ARG A 100 14.11 8.24 14.01
N TYR A 101 14.54 7.36 13.08
CA TYR A 101 15.46 6.28 13.39
C TYR A 101 16.81 6.81 13.87
N ALA A 102 17.38 7.81 13.18
CA ALA A 102 18.65 8.41 13.55
C ALA A 102 18.63 8.94 14.99
N LEU A 103 17.58 9.66 15.38
CA LEU A 103 17.40 10.14 16.76
C LEU A 103 17.31 9.01 17.79
N GLU A 104 16.68 7.89 17.43
CA GLU A 104 16.55 6.75 18.34
C GLU A 104 17.89 6.04 18.55
N VAL A 105 18.60 5.72 17.47
CA VAL A 105 19.86 4.97 17.54
C VAL A 105 21.05 5.81 17.99
N ALA A 106 20.95 7.14 17.92
CA ALA A 106 21.99 8.04 18.41
C ALA A 106 22.21 7.97 19.93
N LYS A 107 21.26 7.38 20.68
CA LYS A 107 21.41 7.01 22.10
C LYS A 107 22.42 5.87 22.31
N HIS A 108 22.72 5.11 21.26
CA HIS A 108 23.53 3.89 21.31
C HIS A 108 24.86 4.01 20.54
N GLY A 109 25.07 5.08 19.78
CA GLY A 109 26.31 5.26 19.01
C GLY A 109 26.27 6.43 18.04
N THR A 110 27.32 6.52 17.23
CA THR A 110 27.50 7.54 16.20
C THR A 110 26.67 7.23 14.96
N VAL A 111 26.02 8.25 14.38
CA VAL A 111 25.09 8.11 13.25
C VAL A 111 25.51 9.02 12.11
N ALA A 112 25.61 8.46 10.90
CA ALA A 112 25.70 9.21 9.65
C ALA A 112 24.34 9.21 8.95
N VAL A 113 23.71 10.37 8.84
CA VAL A 113 22.53 10.58 7.99
C VAL A 113 23.01 11.07 6.63
N ILE A 114 22.85 10.25 5.60
CA ILE A 114 23.36 10.48 4.25
C ILE A 114 22.18 10.85 3.36
N THR A 115 22.20 12.05 2.79
CA THR A 115 21.13 12.53 1.90
C THR A 115 21.70 13.11 0.62
N LYS A 116 20.98 12.90 -0.48
CA LYS A 116 21.45 13.23 -1.83
C LYS A 116 21.33 14.70 -2.21
N ALA A 117 20.59 15.46 -1.42
CA ALA A 117 20.31 16.88 -1.64
C ALA A 117 20.36 17.60 -0.29
N GLU A 118 19.65 18.71 -0.17
CA GLU A 118 19.41 19.38 1.10
C GLU A 118 18.63 18.46 2.08
N PRO A 119 18.86 18.56 3.40
CA PRO A 119 18.22 17.72 4.41
C PRO A 119 16.69 17.76 4.39
N HIS A 120 16.11 18.91 4.04
CA HIS A 120 14.67 19.18 3.96
C HIS A 120 14.09 18.88 2.55
N GLU A 121 14.92 18.46 1.59
CA GLU A 121 14.47 18.12 0.25
C GLU A 121 14.08 16.64 0.20
N SER A 122 12.91 16.32 0.74
CA SER A 122 12.34 14.97 0.77
C SER A 122 10.83 14.97 0.51
N ASN A 123 10.25 13.83 0.12
CA ASN A 123 8.79 13.66 0.01
C ASN A 123 8.04 14.04 1.29
N THR A 124 8.71 13.93 2.45
CA THR A 124 8.13 14.29 3.74
C THR A 124 7.71 15.75 3.74
N ASN A 125 8.59 16.66 3.28
CA ASN A 125 8.36 18.10 3.30
C ASN A 125 7.07 18.52 2.58
N TYR A 126 6.73 17.79 1.50
CA TYR A 126 5.60 18.10 0.63
C TYR A 126 4.30 17.42 1.06
N ALA A 127 4.27 16.68 2.18
CA ALA A 127 3.04 16.06 2.68
C ALA A 127 2.09 17.10 3.29
N GLN A 128 0.87 17.16 2.78
CA GLN A 128 -0.13 18.15 3.18
C GLN A 128 -1.07 17.62 4.27
N GLY A 129 -1.86 16.59 3.92
CA GLY A 129 -3.01 16.10 4.68
C GLY A 129 -2.78 15.95 6.18
N GLY A 130 -2.09 14.89 6.59
CA GLY A 130 -1.69 14.74 7.98
C GLY A 130 -1.24 13.34 8.35
N VAL A 131 -1.24 13.05 9.64
CA VAL A 131 -0.87 11.74 10.19
C VAL A 131 -2.07 11.15 10.94
N SER A 132 -2.46 9.93 10.59
CA SER A 132 -3.59 9.25 11.23
C SER A 132 -3.18 8.63 12.57
N ALA A 133 -3.85 9.03 13.65
CA ALA A 133 -3.66 8.47 14.99
C ALA A 133 -4.96 8.56 15.83
N VAL A 134 -5.23 7.54 16.64
CA VAL A 134 -6.41 7.50 17.51
C VAL A 134 -6.20 8.39 18.73
N LEU A 135 -6.56 9.68 18.58
CA LEU A 135 -6.38 10.71 19.60
C LEU A 135 -7.69 11.14 20.27
N CYS A 136 -8.83 10.78 19.66
CA CYS A 136 -10.15 11.11 20.16
C CYS A 136 -10.69 9.98 21.06
N PRO A 137 -11.27 10.27 22.24
CA PRO A 137 -11.89 9.26 23.10
C PRO A 137 -13.07 8.50 22.44
N MET A 138 -13.70 9.10 21.42
CA MET A 138 -14.80 8.48 20.67
C MET A 138 -14.30 7.56 19.54
N ASP A 139 -13.00 7.52 19.29
CA ASP A 139 -12.37 6.67 18.30
C ASP A 139 -11.67 5.48 18.97
N SER A 140 -11.36 4.43 18.20
CA SER A 140 -10.69 3.23 18.71
C SER A 140 -9.62 2.72 17.74
N VAL A 141 -8.61 2.05 18.31
CA VAL A 141 -7.56 1.37 17.54
C VAL A 141 -8.18 0.31 16.64
N GLU A 142 -9.17 -0.44 17.12
CA GLU A 142 -9.87 -1.46 16.34
C GLU A 142 -10.54 -0.84 15.09
N SER A 143 -11.22 0.30 15.25
CA SER A 143 -11.78 1.02 14.10
C SER A 143 -10.70 1.48 13.11
N HIS A 144 -9.54 1.93 13.60
CA HIS A 144 -8.43 2.34 12.74
C HIS A 144 -7.86 1.15 11.95
N MET A 145 -7.71 0.01 12.61
CA MET A 145 -7.21 -1.22 12.00
C MET A 145 -8.18 -1.69 10.91
N GLN A 146 -9.49 -1.71 11.19
CA GLN A 146 -10.50 -2.09 10.22
C GLN A 146 -10.50 -1.16 9.00
N ASP A 147 -10.47 0.16 9.22
CA ASP A 147 -10.36 1.17 8.14
C ASP A 147 -9.14 0.87 7.25
N THR A 148 -7.99 0.54 7.87
CA THR A 148 -6.72 0.26 7.18
C THR A 148 -6.76 -1.04 6.39
N ILE A 149 -7.29 -2.11 6.97
CA ILE A 149 -7.41 -3.44 6.33
C ILE A 149 -8.34 -3.36 5.12
N VAL A 150 -9.49 -2.69 5.27
CA VAL A 150 -10.45 -2.49 4.18
C VAL A 150 -9.83 -1.64 3.07
N ALA A 151 -9.18 -0.52 3.41
CA ALA A 151 -8.52 0.35 2.44
C ALA A 151 -7.35 -0.36 1.72
N GLY A 152 -6.66 -1.27 2.40
CA GLY A 152 -5.62 -2.13 1.85
C GLY A 152 -6.14 -3.34 1.07
N ALA A 153 -7.45 -3.42 0.82
CA ALA A 153 -8.11 -4.53 0.13
C ALA A 153 -7.79 -5.90 0.76
N TYR A 154 -7.62 -5.95 2.08
CA TYR A 154 -7.30 -7.16 2.85
C TYR A 154 -5.95 -7.82 2.48
N LEU A 155 -5.03 -7.07 1.88
CA LEU A 155 -3.68 -7.52 1.55
C LEU A 155 -2.63 -7.10 2.59
N CYS A 156 -3.08 -6.39 3.63
CA CYS A 156 -2.22 -5.95 4.70
C CYS A 156 -1.74 -7.13 5.55
N ASP A 157 -0.52 -7.04 6.05
CA ASP A 157 -0.10 -7.85 7.20
C ASP A 157 -0.78 -7.30 8.46
N GLU A 158 -1.69 -8.07 9.04
CA GLU A 158 -2.52 -7.61 10.17
C GLU A 158 -1.70 -7.24 11.40
N GLU A 159 -0.59 -7.94 11.65
CA GLU A 159 0.27 -7.65 12.80
C GLU A 159 0.97 -6.29 12.63
N THR A 160 1.46 -6.00 11.43
CA THR A 160 2.01 -4.69 11.09
C THR A 160 0.96 -3.58 11.26
N VAL A 161 -0.27 -3.81 10.79
CA VAL A 161 -1.38 -2.85 10.97
C VAL A 161 -1.67 -2.62 12.45
N ARG A 162 -1.72 -3.69 13.25
CA ARG A 162 -1.93 -3.61 14.69
C ARG A 162 -0.89 -2.74 15.37
N VAL A 163 0.39 -2.98 15.10
CA VAL A 163 1.51 -2.20 15.66
C VAL A 163 1.38 -0.72 15.29
N VAL A 164 1.21 -0.42 14.00
CA VAL A 164 1.15 0.97 13.50
C VAL A 164 -0.07 1.72 14.07
N CYS A 165 -1.25 1.10 14.10
CA CYS A 165 -2.46 1.73 14.61
C CYS A 165 -2.44 1.90 16.14
N THR A 166 -1.86 0.95 16.87
CA THR A 166 -1.78 0.99 18.35
C THR A 166 -0.77 2.02 18.83
N GLU A 167 0.41 2.09 18.20
CA GLU A 167 1.49 2.96 18.64
C GLU A 167 1.37 4.41 18.13
N GLY A 168 0.57 4.64 17.08
CA GLY A 168 0.37 5.95 16.45
C GLY A 168 0.13 7.11 17.43
N PRO A 169 -0.78 7.01 18.41
CA PRO A 169 -1.04 8.09 19.36
C PRO A 169 0.21 8.52 20.16
N GLU A 170 1.03 7.56 20.58
CA GLU A 170 2.25 7.87 21.32
C GLU A 170 3.32 8.50 20.42
N ARG A 171 3.41 8.05 19.17
CA ARG A 171 4.30 8.66 18.16
C ARG A 171 3.94 10.12 17.89
N ILE A 172 2.65 10.49 17.89
CA ILE A 172 2.24 11.90 17.76
C ILE A 172 2.70 12.73 18.98
N LYS A 173 2.53 12.21 20.20
CA LYS A 173 3.01 12.91 21.41
C LYS A 173 4.52 13.11 21.40
N GLU A 174 5.26 12.10 20.94
CA GLU A 174 6.71 12.21 20.76
C GLU A 174 7.08 13.33 19.77
N LEU A 175 6.37 13.45 18.64
CA LEU A 175 6.59 14.54 17.68
C LEU A 175 6.31 15.90 18.30
N ILE A 176 5.21 16.04 19.05
CA ILE A 176 4.89 17.28 19.78
C ILE A 176 6.00 17.61 20.79
N ALA A 177 6.48 16.62 21.53
CA ALA A 177 7.58 16.80 22.49
C ALA A 177 8.91 17.18 21.82
N MET A 178 9.13 16.79 20.57
CA MET A 178 10.26 17.23 19.75
C MET A 178 10.08 18.64 19.15
N GLY A 179 8.91 19.25 19.34
CA GLY A 179 8.62 20.62 18.93
C GLY A 179 7.77 20.72 17.66
N ALA A 180 7.15 19.64 17.18
CA ALA A 180 6.17 19.73 16.11
C ALA A 180 4.88 20.42 16.61
N SER A 181 4.43 21.44 15.88
CA SER A 181 3.24 22.23 16.20
C SER A 181 2.08 21.83 15.31
N PHE A 182 1.06 21.21 15.89
CA PHE A 182 -0.18 20.85 15.19
C PHE A 182 -1.31 21.82 15.51
N ASP A 183 -2.30 21.89 14.62
CA ASP A 183 -3.45 22.79 14.79
C ASP A 183 -4.34 22.32 15.94
N HIS A 184 -4.91 23.28 16.66
CA HIS A 184 -5.83 23.04 17.77
C HIS A 184 -7.21 23.60 17.44
N GLY A 185 -8.25 22.92 17.92
CA GLY A 185 -9.64 23.37 17.84
C GLY A 185 -9.96 24.45 18.86
N GLU A 186 -11.20 24.96 18.81
CA GLU A 186 -11.70 25.96 19.77
C GLU A 186 -11.73 25.46 21.22
N ASP A 187 -11.79 24.14 21.40
CA ASP A 187 -11.75 23.46 22.69
C ASP A 187 -10.33 23.30 23.27
N GLY A 188 -9.31 23.75 22.53
CA GLY A 188 -7.90 23.62 22.92
C GLY A 188 -7.33 22.20 22.74
N ASN A 189 -8.09 21.26 22.18
CA ASN A 189 -7.58 19.95 21.79
C ASN A 189 -7.02 20.00 20.36
N LEU A 190 -6.29 18.96 19.95
CA LEU A 190 -5.81 18.83 18.57
C LEU A 190 -7.00 18.83 17.60
N HIS A 191 -6.93 19.65 16.56
CA HIS A 191 -7.92 19.66 15.50
C HIS A 191 -7.72 18.44 14.58
N LEU A 192 -8.73 17.57 14.50
CA LEU A 192 -8.65 16.31 13.76
C LEU A 192 -9.48 16.36 12.46
N ALA A 193 -8.82 16.10 11.34
CA ALA A 193 -9.44 15.95 10.03
C ALA A 193 -9.86 14.50 9.75
N ARG A 194 -10.61 14.31 8.66
CA ARG A 194 -11.01 13.00 8.12
C ARG A 194 -10.83 12.99 6.61
N GLU A 195 -10.07 12.03 6.11
CA GLU A 195 -9.86 11.78 4.68
C GLU A 195 -10.49 10.44 4.27
N GLY A 196 -10.37 10.11 2.97
CA GLY A 196 -10.93 8.88 2.40
C GLY A 196 -10.40 7.61 3.10
N GLY A 197 -11.28 6.63 3.28
CA GLY A 197 -10.96 5.37 3.95
C GLY A 197 -11.11 5.39 5.48
N HIS A 198 -11.25 6.56 6.11
CA HIS A 198 -11.44 6.66 7.55
C HIS A 198 -12.92 6.82 7.96
N SER A 199 -13.33 6.06 8.97
CA SER A 199 -14.65 6.15 9.59
C SER A 199 -14.75 7.32 10.58
N HIS A 200 -13.65 7.64 11.29
CA HIS A 200 -13.56 8.68 12.31
C HIS A 200 -12.59 9.82 11.94
N ARG A 201 -12.74 10.98 12.60
CA ARG A 201 -11.78 12.09 12.53
C ARG A 201 -10.56 11.76 13.37
N ARG A 202 -9.44 11.46 12.72
CA ARG A 202 -8.22 10.95 13.38
C ARG A 202 -6.91 11.46 12.76
N ILE A 203 -7.00 12.39 11.82
CA ILE A 203 -5.84 12.92 11.10
C ILE A 203 -5.40 14.21 11.78
N VAL A 204 -4.26 14.17 12.46
CA VAL A 204 -3.62 15.38 13.00
C VAL A 204 -2.84 16.07 11.89
N HIS A 205 -2.91 17.40 11.84
CA HIS A 205 -2.33 18.21 10.78
C HIS A 205 -1.83 19.57 11.29
N ALA A 206 -1.04 20.24 10.46
CA ALA A 206 -0.56 21.59 10.68
C ALA A 206 -0.84 22.43 9.43
N ALA A 207 -2.04 23.02 9.38
CA ALA A 207 -2.64 23.56 8.16
C ALA A 207 -2.45 22.58 6.98
N ASP A 208 -2.05 23.08 5.82
CA ASP A 208 -1.76 22.27 4.63
C ASP A 208 -0.26 21.92 4.49
N MET A 209 0.50 21.94 5.58
CA MET A 209 1.97 21.75 5.57
C MET A 209 2.46 20.79 6.67
N THR A 210 1.66 19.78 7.01
CA THR A 210 1.96 18.85 8.11
C THR A 210 3.34 18.20 7.98
N GLY A 211 3.70 17.77 6.78
CA GLY A 211 4.98 17.13 6.49
C GLY A 211 6.18 18.03 6.74
N ARG A 212 6.08 19.29 6.29
CA ARG A 212 7.10 20.32 6.52
C ARG A 212 7.30 20.60 8.00
N GLU A 213 6.22 20.69 8.76
CA GLU A 213 6.30 20.96 10.20
C GLU A 213 6.95 19.80 10.97
N ILE A 214 6.58 18.56 10.65
CA ILE A 214 7.20 17.38 11.25
C ILE A 214 8.68 17.29 10.88
N GLU A 215 9.03 17.47 9.61
CA GLU A 215 10.43 17.40 9.16
C GLU A 215 11.28 18.51 9.78
N ARG A 216 10.73 19.73 9.90
CA ARG A 216 11.39 20.86 10.59
C ARG A 216 11.77 20.48 12.02
N ALA A 217 10.82 19.97 12.81
CA ALA A 217 11.06 19.59 14.21
C ALA A 217 12.10 18.47 14.33
N LEU A 218 12.03 17.46 13.46
CA LEU A 218 12.99 16.35 13.44
C LEU A 218 14.39 16.79 13.02
N LEU A 219 14.51 17.63 12.00
CA LEU A 219 15.80 18.18 11.56
C LEU A 219 16.44 19.03 12.67
N GLU A 220 15.64 19.86 13.34
CA GLU A 220 16.12 20.66 14.47
C GLU A 220 16.67 19.78 15.60
N ALA A 221 15.96 18.70 15.95
CA ALA A 221 16.43 17.73 16.93
C ALA A 221 17.71 17.00 16.46
N VAL A 222 17.78 16.62 15.18
CA VAL A 222 18.94 15.95 14.58
C VAL A 222 20.19 16.84 14.61
N PHE A 223 20.08 18.11 14.20
CA PHE A 223 21.22 19.02 14.19
C PHE A 223 21.73 19.38 15.59
N LYS A 224 20.87 19.31 16.60
CA LYS A 224 21.25 19.53 18.01
C LYS A 224 21.90 18.30 18.65
N HIS A 225 21.76 17.11 18.06
CA HIS A 225 22.22 15.88 18.69
C HIS A 225 23.71 15.61 18.40
N PRO A 226 24.59 15.51 19.43
CA PRO A 226 26.04 15.47 19.24
C PRO A 226 26.56 14.22 18.51
N ASN A 227 25.81 13.11 18.57
CA ASN A 227 26.20 11.86 17.92
C ASN A 227 25.75 11.75 16.45
N ILE A 228 24.94 12.69 15.95
CA ILE A 228 24.37 12.61 14.59
C ILE A 228 25.11 13.57 13.68
N HIS A 229 25.55 13.06 12.53
CA HIS A 229 26.27 13.81 11.51
C HIS A 229 25.49 13.71 10.19
N VAL A 230 25.10 14.85 9.64
CA VAL A 230 24.34 14.92 8.38
C VAL A 230 25.29 15.20 7.21
N PHE A 231 25.25 14.33 6.22
CA PHE A 231 26.04 14.37 4.99
C PHE A 231 25.13 14.69 3.81
N GLN A 232 25.13 15.96 3.41
CA GLN A 232 24.31 16.51 2.34
C GLN A 232 24.98 16.32 0.99
N HIS A 233 24.20 16.28 -0.10
CA HIS A 233 24.74 16.08 -1.45
C HIS A 233 25.53 14.77 -1.62
N HIS A 234 25.27 13.76 -0.80
CA HIS A 234 25.86 12.43 -0.92
C HIS A 234 24.85 11.48 -1.56
N PHE A 235 25.10 11.14 -2.83
CA PHE A 235 24.32 10.16 -3.55
C PHE A 235 24.85 8.75 -3.26
N ALA A 236 24.03 7.90 -2.62
CA ALA A 236 24.40 6.51 -2.37
C ALA A 236 24.47 5.70 -3.68
N ILE A 237 25.60 5.04 -3.90
CA ILE A 237 25.89 4.25 -5.11
C ILE A 237 25.65 2.77 -4.83
N ASP A 238 26.34 2.19 -3.84
CA ASP A 238 26.26 0.75 -3.59
C ASP A 238 26.41 0.38 -2.12
N LEU A 239 25.78 -0.73 -1.72
CA LEU A 239 25.92 -1.30 -0.39
C LEU A 239 27.15 -2.19 -0.34
N LEU A 240 27.97 -2.01 0.69
CA LEU A 240 29.18 -2.79 0.90
C LEU A 240 28.79 -4.14 1.49
N THR A 241 28.74 -5.17 0.67
CA THR A 241 28.28 -6.50 1.07
C THR A 241 29.38 -7.55 0.96
N THR A 242 29.33 -8.57 1.81
CA THR A 242 30.17 -9.77 1.67
C THR A 242 30.03 -10.40 0.28
N GLN A 243 31.14 -10.84 -0.31
CA GLN A 243 31.19 -11.42 -1.66
C GLN A 243 31.73 -12.85 -1.70
N ASP A 244 32.05 -13.44 -0.55
CA ASP A 244 32.71 -14.74 -0.42
C ASP A 244 31.76 -15.95 -0.47
N GLY A 245 30.47 -15.72 -0.74
CA GLY A 245 29.45 -16.77 -0.80
C GLY A 245 28.93 -17.23 0.57
N SER A 246 29.34 -16.54 1.65
CA SER A 246 28.78 -16.70 2.99
C SER A 246 27.47 -15.91 3.16
N ASP A 247 26.98 -15.79 4.40
CA ASP A 247 25.83 -14.96 4.70
C ASP A 247 26.07 -13.51 4.23
N ILE A 248 25.05 -12.92 3.59
CA ILE A 248 25.14 -11.55 3.06
C ILE A 248 25.08 -10.58 4.24
N VAL A 249 26.22 -9.97 4.56
CA VAL A 249 26.34 -8.95 5.60
C VAL A 249 26.63 -7.60 4.96
N CYS A 250 25.90 -6.56 5.36
CA CYS A 250 26.17 -5.19 4.96
C CYS A 250 27.16 -4.53 5.93
N HIS A 251 28.23 -3.96 5.39
CA HIS A 251 29.29 -3.27 6.11
C HIS A 251 29.26 -1.75 5.93
N GLY A 252 28.26 -1.22 5.20
CA GLY A 252 28.13 0.19 4.94
C GLY A 252 27.69 0.52 3.52
N VAL A 253 28.07 1.70 3.03
CA VAL A 253 27.63 2.24 1.74
C VAL A 253 28.74 3.09 1.10
N ASP A 254 28.92 2.93 -0.21
CA ASP A 254 29.67 3.89 -1.04
C ASP A 254 28.74 4.97 -1.55
N THR A 255 29.21 6.21 -1.47
CA THR A 255 28.49 7.40 -1.93
C THR A 255 29.37 8.22 -2.86
N ILE A 256 28.76 9.03 -3.71
CA ILE A 256 29.43 10.12 -4.42
C ILE A 256 28.91 11.44 -3.87
N ASN A 257 29.83 12.30 -3.43
CA ASN A 257 29.48 13.69 -3.13
C ASN A 257 29.26 14.41 -4.47
N THR A 258 28.05 14.88 -4.73
CA THR A 258 27.68 15.47 -6.02
C THR A 258 28.25 16.86 -6.24
N GLU A 259 28.74 17.53 -5.19
CA GLU A 259 29.41 18.82 -5.32
C GLU A 259 30.91 18.65 -5.62
N THR A 260 31.59 17.77 -4.87
CA THR A 260 33.03 17.56 -5.03
C THR A 260 33.39 16.48 -6.04
N GLN A 261 32.41 15.67 -6.47
CA GLN A 261 32.58 14.49 -7.33
C GLN A 261 33.50 13.42 -6.71
N GLU A 262 33.65 13.44 -5.38
CA GLU A 262 34.47 12.47 -4.66
C GLU A 262 33.65 11.28 -4.19
N VAL A 263 34.21 10.08 -4.34
CA VAL A 263 33.64 8.86 -3.77
C VAL A 263 34.01 8.78 -2.29
N ILE A 264 32.99 8.72 -1.45
CA ILE A 264 33.13 8.64 0.01
C ILE A 264 32.45 7.36 0.49
N ARG A 265 33.23 6.54 1.18
CA ARG A 265 32.84 5.28 1.78
C ARG A 265 32.43 5.49 3.23
N PHE A 266 31.23 5.05 3.58
CA PHE A 266 30.77 5.01 4.97
C PHE A 266 30.76 3.56 5.44
N ILE A 267 31.62 3.23 6.41
CA ILE A 267 31.61 1.94 7.09
C ILE A 267 30.73 2.04 8.33
N SER A 268 29.81 1.09 8.48
CA SER A 268 28.89 1.03 9.62
C SER A 268 28.61 -0.40 10.07
N LYS A 269 28.16 -0.53 11.33
CA LYS A 269 27.69 -1.82 11.87
C LYS A 269 26.27 -2.12 11.41
N VAL A 270 25.45 -1.09 11.24
CA VAL A 270 24.07 -1.18 10.76
C VAL A 270 23.83 -0.09 9.71
N THR A 271 23.16 -0.46 8.62
CA THR A 271 22.77 0.46 7.54
C THR A 271 21.26 0.41 7.34
N LEU A 272 20.58 1.54 7.57
CA LEU A 272 19.15 1.70 7.27
C LEU A 272 18.97 2.37 5.91
N LEU A 273 18.12 1.77 5.06
CA LEU A 273 17.66 2.38 3.82
C LEU A 273 16.32 3.08 4.06
N ALA A 274 16.30 4.41 3.97
CA ALA A 274 15.14 5.28 4.13
C ALA A 274 15.03 6.27 2.95
N SER A 275 15.29 5.79 1.73
CA SER A 275 15.52 6.62 0.52
C SER A 275 14.26 7.18 -0.15
N GLY A 276 13.07 6.97 0.43
CA GLY A 276 11.79 7.32 -0.19
C GLY A 276 11.31 6.31 -1.24
N GLY A 277 10.27 6.68 -1.98
CA GLY A 277 9.60 5.81 -2.96
C GLY A 277 10.09 5.94 -4.40
N ALA A 278 9.48 5.19 -5.32
CA ALA A 278 9.89 5.13 -6.73
C ALA A 278 8.96 5.88 -7.70
N GLY A 279 8.21 6.89 -7.27
CA GLY A 279 7.16 7.50 -8.11
C GLY A 279 7.65 8.16 -9.43
N HIS A 280 8.94 8.43 -9.57
CA HIS A 280 9.56 8.87 -10.83
C HIS A 280 9.69 7.76 -11.90
N THR A 281 9.24 6.54 -11.62
CA THR A 281 9.05 5.52 -12.67
C THR A 281 7.90 5.86 -13.60
N TYR A 282 7.00 6.77 -13.19
CA TYR A 282 5.87 7.23 -13.98
C TYR A 282 6.17 8.59 -14.63
N PRO A 283 5.72 8.83 -15.88
CA PRO A 283 5.96 10.09 -16.59
C PRO A 283 5.39 11.34 -15.88
N SER A 284 4.30 11.17 -15.13
CA SER A 284 3.64 12.23 -14.37
C SER A 284 3.64 11.83 -12.90
N THR A 285 4.20 12.68 -12.06
CA THR A 285 4.37 12.40 -10.63
C THR A 285 4.30 13.69 -9.82
N THR A 286 3.77 13.59 -8.60
CA THR A 286 3.78 14.66 -7.61
C THR A 286 5.05 14.64 -6.76
N ASN A 287 5.91 13.63 -6.91
CA ASN A 287 7.14 13.52 -6.13
C ASN A 287 8.19 14.54 -6.60
N PRO A 288 8.93 15.21 -5.69
CA PRO A 288 10.08 16.03 -6.05
C PRO A 288 11.12 15.25 -6.85
N PRO A 289 11.90 15.91 -7.73
CA PRO A 289 12.97 15.28 -8.54
C PRO A 289 14.00 14.51 -7.70
N ALA A 290 14.14 14.89 -6.42
CA ALA A 290 14.96 14.21 -5.44
C ALA A 290 14.44 12.82 -5.01
N THR A 291 13.45 12.23 -5.69
CA THR A 291 12.85 10.94 -5.29
C THR A 291 13.02 9.86 -6.36
N THR A 292 14.27 9.53 -6.65
CA THR A 292 14.66 8.46 -7.57
C THR A 292 15.30 7.34 -6.78
N VAL A 293 14.68 6.14 -6.81
CA VAL A 293 15.30 4.93 -6.26
C VAL A 293 16.37 4.48 -7.25
N TYR A 294 17.60 4.28 -6.76
CA TYR A 294 18.67 3.71 -7.58
C TYR A 294 18.30 2.28 -7.99
N ARG A 295 18.09 2.09 -9.30
CA ARG A 295 17.64 0.82 -9.91
C ARG A 295 18.68 -0.30 -9.78
N GLU A 296 19.95 0.04 -9.57
CA GLU A 296 21.09 -0.88 -9.61
C GLU A 296 21.47 -1.46 -8.24
N ALA A 297 21.31 -0.76 -7.11
CA ALA A 297 21.36 -1.40 -5.77
C ALA A 297 20.21 -2.40 -5.62
N CYS A 298 19.08 -2.10 -6.28
CA CYS A 298 17.99 -3.05 -6.45
C CYS A 298 18.30 -4.18 -7.43
N SER A 299 19.42 -4.21 -8.17
CA SER A 299 19.76 -5.33 -9.08
C SER A 299 19.82 -6.68 -8.36
N ARG A 300 20.41 -6.71 -7.15
CA ARG A 300 20.39 -7.93 -6.30
C ARG A 300 19.00 -8.18 -5.68
N SER A 301 18.23 -7.13 -5.44
CA SER A 301 16.81 -7.20 -5.04
C SER A 301 15.84 -7.44 -6.20
N GLN A 302 16.27 -7.46 -7.47
CA GLN A 302 15.37 -7.62 -8.63
C GLN A 302 14.67 -8.97 -8.59
N LYS A 303 15.27 -9.99 -7.97
CA LYS A 303 14.60 -11.27 -7.77
C LYS A 303 13.44 -11.16 -6.78
N ALA A 304 13.59 -10.35 -5.73
CA ALA A 304 12.51 -10.05 -4.79
C ALA A 304 11.46 -9.12 -5.44
N LEU A 305 11.91 -8.10 -6.19
CA LEU A 305 11.03 -7.16 -6.89
C LEU A 305 10.18 -7.87 -7.96
N ARG A 306 10.77 -8.77 -8.76
CA ARG A 306 10.02 -9.61 -9.72
C ARG A 306 9.06 -10.57 -9.04
N ARG A 307 9.39 -11.06 -7.83
CA ARG A 307 8.45 -11.86 -7.02
C ARG A 307 7.28 -11.00 -6.58
N TYR A 308 7.54 -9.81 -6.03
CA TYR A 308 6.48 -8.86 -5.66
C TYR A 308 5.62 -8.43 -6.85
N GLU A 309 6.21 -8.17 -8.02
CA GLU A 309 5.47 -7.86 -9.25
C GLU A 309 4.58 -9.03 -9.69
N ALA A 310 5.10 -10.26 -9.63
CA ALA A 310 4.31 -11.45 -9.94
C ALA A 310 3.17 -11.69 -8.93
N ASP A 311 3.44 -11.49 -7.64
CA ASP A 311 2.43 -11.62 -6.58
C ASP A 311 1.36 -10.52 -6.71
N LEU A 312 1.76 -9.28 -7.01
CA LEU A 312 0.85 -8.17 -7.23
C LEU A 312 -0.04 -8.41 -8.47
N GLN A 313 0.55 -8.94 -9.55
CA GLN A 313 -0.22 -9.30 -10.74
C GLN A 313 -1.23 -10.41 -10.42
N ARG A 314 -0.80 -11.46 -9.71
CA ARG A 314 -1.67 -12.56 -9.30
C ARG A 314 -2.85 -12.09 -8.46
N VAL A 315 -2.59 -11.26 -7.46
CA VAL A 315 -3.63 -10.67 -6.60
C VAL A 315 -4.57 -9.77 -7.39
N THR A 316 -4.03 -9.00 -8.35
CA THR A 316 -4.86 -8.16 -9.23
C THR A 316 -5.78 -9.00 -10.10
N ASP A 317 -5.30 -10.13 -10.63
CA ASP A 317 -6.08 -11.05 -11.44
C ASP A 317 -7.18 -11.74 -10.61
N GLU A 318 -6.85 -12.19 -9.39
CA GLU A 318 -7.82 -12.74 -8.42
C GLU A 318 -8.91 -11.71 -8.09
N ARG A 319 -8.53 -10.46 -7.80
CA ARG A 319 -9.48 -9.36 -7.56
C ARG A 319 -10.40 -9.15 -8.76
N ASN A 320 -9.85 -9.08 -9.97
CA ASN A 320 -10.65 -8.87 -11.18
C ASN A 320 -11.63 -10.04 -11.43
N SER A 321 -11.23 -11.27 -11.12
CA SER A 321 -12.11 -12.45 -11.20
C SER A 321 -13.25 -12.36 -10.17
N LEU A 322 -12.95 -11.97 -8.93
CA LEU A 322 -13.97 -11.76 -7.89
C LEU A 322 -14.93 -10.63 -8.24
N THR A 323 -14.44 -9.52 -8.78
CA THR A 323 -15.30 -8.41 -9.25
C THR A 323 -16.26 -8.86 -10.34
N LEU A 324 -15.81 -9.70 -11.27
CA LEU A 324 -16.67 -10.26 -12.31
C LEU A 324 -17.76 -11.17 -11.72
N LEU A 325 -17.39 -12.04 -10.77
CA LEU A 325 -18.35 -12.90 -10.06
C LEU A 325 -19.36 -12.07 -9.26
N LEU A 326 -18.92 -11.01 -8.62
CA LEU A 326 -19.78 -10.13 -7.83
C LEU A 326 -20.81 -9.44 -8.73
N GLY A 327 -20.39 -8.91 -9.89
CA GLY A 327 -21.32 -8.36 -10.88
C GLY A 327 -22.33 -9.38 -11.44
N GLN A 328 -21.92 -10.65 -11.63
CA GLN A 328 -22.85 -11.72 -12.02
C GLN A 328 -23.90 -11.98 -10.94
N ARG A 329 -23.50 -12.05 -9.67
CA ARG A 329 -24.43 -12.24 -8.55
C ARG A 329 -25.38 -11.07 -8.35
N GLU A 330 -24.93 -9.84 -8.61
CA GLU A 330 -25.79 -8.66 -8.52
C GLU A 330 -26.91 -8.66 -9.57
N GLU A 331 -26.62 -9.08 -10.81
CA GLU A 331 -27.65 -9.25 -11.83
C GLU A 331 -28.60 -10.42 -11.49
N GLU A 332 -28.11 -11.55 -10.98
CA GLU A 332 -28.98 -12.64 -10.49
C GLU A 332 -29.93 -12.17 -9.37
N ILE A 333 -29.44 -11.39 -8.42
CA ILE A 333 -30.27 -10.82 -7.32
C ILE A 333 -31.34 -9.88 -7.89
N LYS A 334 -31.02 -9.11 -8.92
CA LYS A 334 -31.96 -8.18 -9.56
C LYS A 334 -33.04 -8.93 -10.33
N ASP A 335 -32.70 -10.01 -11.02
CA ASP A 335 -33.67 -10.88 -11.69
C ASP A 335 -34.60 -11.54 -10.66
N LEU A 336 -34.05 -12.09 -9.58
CA LEU A 336 -34.86 -12.65 -8.48
C LEU A 336 -35.79 -11.62 -7.83
N ARG A 337 -35.33 -10.36 -7.66
CA ARG A 337 -36.18 -9.26 -7.16
C ARG A 337 -37.32 -8.93 -8.14
N ALA A 338 -37.07 -8.99 -9.44
CA ALA A 338 -38.09 -8.76 -10.46
C ALA A 338 -39.14 -9.89 -10.47
N GLU A 339 -38.70 -11.15 -10.35
CA GLU A 339 -39.59 -12.31 -10.21
C GLU A 339 -40.45 -12.21 -8.95
N LEU A 340 -39.84 -11.88 -7.80
CA LEU A 340 -40.54 -11.68 -6.54
C LEU A 340 -41.61 -10.57 -6.68
N ALA A 341 -41.27 -9.44 -7.32
CA ALA A 341 -42.20 -8.35 -7.56
C ALA A 341 -43.38 -8.77 -8.47
N LYS A 342 -43.14 -9.66 -9.44
CA LYS A 342 -44.21 -10.24 -10.26
C LYS A 342 -45.13 -11.14 -9.44
N ALA A 343 -44.57 -12.03 -8.62
CA ALA A 343 -45.36 -12.91 -7.75
C ALA A 343 -46.27 -12.12 -6.78
N TYR A 344 -45.77 -11.01 -6.22
CA TYR A 344 -46.59 -10.14 -5.37
C TYR A 344 -47.74 -9.46 -6.11
N ARG A 345 -47.56 -9.07 -7.38
CA ARG A 345 -48.65 -8.53 -8.22
C ARG A 345 -49.70 -9.59 -8.51
N ASP A 346 -49.28 -10.78 -8.92
CA ASP A 346 -50.19 -11.89 -9.21
C ASP A 346 -51.01 -12.27 -7.95
N GLN A 347 -50.40 -12.22 -6.77
CA GLN A 347 -51.09 -12.42 -5.49
C GLN A 347 -52.12 -11.32 -5.19
N ALA A 348 -51.79 -10.06 -5.50
CA ALA A 348 -52.71 -8.93 -5.31
C ALA A 348 -53.94 -9.07 -6.22
N ASP A 349 -53.75 -9.41 -7.50
CA ASP A 349 -54.84 -9.65 -8.45
C ASP A 349 -55.76 -10.79 -7.99
N LEU A 350 -55.19 -11.88 -7.47
CA LEU A 350 -55.96 -12.99 -6.91
C LEU A 350 -56.80 -12.55 -5.70
N SER A 351 -56.24 -11.71 -4.84
CA SER A 351 -56.93 -11.19 -3.66
C SER A 351 -58.10 -10.28 -4.04
N GLU A 352 -57.95 -9.46 -5.08
CA GLU A 352 -59.01 -8.60 -5.59
C GLU A 352 -60.16 -9.42 -6.20
N GLN A 353 -59.85 -10.45 -7.00
CA GLN A 353 -60.86 -11.37 -7.54
C GLN A 353 -61.64 -12.10 -6.44
N LEU A 354 -60.96 -12.50 -5.36
CA LEU A 354 -61.62 -13.13 -4.22
C LEU A 354 -62.57 -12.15 -3.52
N GLN A 355 -62.17 -10.90 -3.33
CA GLN A 355 -62.98 -9.84 -2.74
C GLN A 355 -64.26 -9.60 -3.55
N GLN A 356 -64.15 -9.51 -4.89
CA GLN A 356 -65.28 -9.36 -5.80
C GLN A 356 -66.26 -10.54 -5.70
N LYS A 357 -65.74 -11.77 -5.62
CA LYS A 357 -66.57 -12.97 -5.44
C LYS A 357 -67.28 -12.98 -4.09
N ILE A 358 -66.63 -12.55 -3.01
CA ILE A 358 -67.24 -12.44 -1.68
C ILE A 358 -68.39 -11.42 -1.72
N GLU A 359 -68.18 -10.25 -2.33
CA GLU A 359 -69.23 -9.24 -2.47
C GLU A 359 -70.43 -9.76 -3.28
N MET A 360 -70.16 -10.48 -4.38
CA MET A 360 -71.21 -11.08 -5.20
C MET A 360 -72.00 -12.15 -4.43
N ILE A 361 -71.33 -12.98 -3.62
CA ILE A 361 -71.99 -13.94 -2.72
C ILE A 361 -72.85 -13.21 -1.68
N GLY A 362 -72.40 -12.06 -1.18
CA GLY A 362 -73.18 -11.20 -0.27
C GLY A 362 -74.50 -10.74 -0.90
N LYS A 363 -74.45 -10.18 -2.11
CA LYS A 363 -75.64 -9.73 -2.86
C LYS A 363 -76.62 -10.88 -3.11
N LEU A 364 -76.12 -12.04 -3.55
CA LEU A 364 -76.95 -13.23 -3.77
C LEU A 364 -77.62 -13.70 -2.48
N ARG A 365 -76.94 -13.59 -1.33
CA ARG A 365 -77.52 -13.93 -0.02
C ARG A 365 -78.67 -12.99 0.36
N GLU A 366 -78.52 -11.68 0.12
CA GLU A 366 -79.58 -10.71 0.35
C GLU A 366 -80.82 -11.01 -0.51
N GLU A 367 -80.64 -11.30 -1.80
CA GLU A 367 -81.74 -11.70 -2.70
C GLU A 367 -82.46 -12.97 -2.21
N VAL A 368 -81.69 -13.97 -1.78
CA VAL A 368 -82.26 -15.21 -1.22
C VAL A 368 -83.08 -14.94 0.04
N ASP A 369 -82.63 -14.03 0.91
CA ASP A 369 -83.36 -13.71 2.14
C ASP A 369 -84.63 -12.89 1.87
N VAL A 370 -84.64 -12.05 0.83
CA VAL A 370 -85.88 -11.41 0.32
C VAL A 370 -86.86 -12.47 -0.15
N ILE A 371 -86.44 -13.40 -1.01
CA ILE A 371 -87.30 -14.48 -1.54
C ILE A 371 -87.85 -15.36 -0.40
N LYS A 372 -87.04 -15.67 0.62
CA LYS A 372 -87.51 -16.41 1.80
C LYS A 372 -88.58 -15.64 2.57
N THR A 373 -88.40 -14.33 2.73
CA THR A 373 -89.35 -13.47 3.45
C THR A 373 -90.68 -13.39 2.69
N GLU A 374 -90.64 -13.21 1.38
CA GLU A 374 -91.83 -13.25 0.52
C GLU A 374 -92.52 -14.62 0.58
N SER A 375 -91.76 -15.71 0.55
CA SER A 375 -92.29 -17.07 0.66
C SER A 375 -92.98 -17.31 2.01
N LEU A 376 -92.41 -16.79 3.11
CA LEU A 376 -93.02 -16.84 4.44
C LEU A 376 -94.32 -16.03 4.49
N GLN A 377 -94.34 -14.81 3.95
CA GLN A 377 -95.56 -14.01 3.85
C GLN A 377 -96.64 -14.71 3.03
N TRP A 378 -96.26 -15.36 1.93
CA TRP A 378 -97.19 -16.12 1.11
C TRP A 378 -97.77 -17.31 1.86
N LYS A 379 -96.95 -18.04 2.62
CA LYS A 379 -97.42 -19.13 3.52
C LYS A 379 -98.36 -18.62 4.60
N GLU A 380 -98.06 -17.49 5.25
CA GLU A 380 -98.95 -16.87 6.24
C GLU A 380 -100.27 -16.40 5.63
N GLY A 381 -100.24 -15.88 4.40
CA GLY A 381 -101.44 -15.54 3.63
C GLY A 381 -102.29 -16.76 3.35
N MET A 382 -101.67 -17.88 2.93
CA MET A 382 -102.37 -19.14 2.68
C MET A 382 -103.01 -19.70 3.95
N ASN A 383 -102.29 -19.71 5.08
CA ASN A 383 -102.82 -20.16 6.36
C ASN A 383 -104.00 -19.29 6.83
N ARG A 384 -103.96 -17.97 6.61
CA ARG A 384 -105.08 -17.06 6.90
C ARG A 384 -106.29 -17.38 6.03
N PHE A 385 -106.10 -17.59 4.73
CA PHE A 385 -107.17 -17.96 3.81
C PHE A 385 -107.83 -19.28 4.20
N ASP A 386 -107.04 -20.28 4.59
CA ASP A 386 -107.56 -21.56 5.07
C ASP A 386 -108.34 -21.39 6.39
N ALA A 387 -107.86 -20.55 7.32
CA ALA A 387 -108.58 -20.25 8.56
C ALA A 387 -109.91 -19.51 8.32
N GLU A 388 -109.94 -18.50 7.45
CA GLU A 388 -111.16 -17.77 7.05
C GLU A 388 -112.20 -18.69 6.39
N LYS A 389 -111.73 -19.66 5.60
CA LYS A 389 -112.57 -20.67 4.97
C LYS A 389 -113.18 -21.65 5.98
N GLU A 390 -112.47 -21.96 7.07
CA GLU A 390 -113.02 -22.77 8.17
C GLU A 390 -114.04 -21.98 9.02
N THR A 391 -113.78 -20.71 9.33
CA THR A 391 -114.78 -19.86 10.03
C THR A 391 -116.02 -19.57 9.20
N ALA A 392 -115.92 -19.49 7.87
CA ALA A 392 -117.09 -19.36 6.98
C ALA A 392 -117.91 -20.66 6.84
N ARG A 393 -117.38 -21.81 7.30
CA ARG A 393 -118.05 -23.11 7.29
C ARG A 393 -118.69 -23.48 8.63
N ALA A 394 -118.28 -22.84 9.72
CA ALA A 394 -118.89 -22.93 11.05
C ALA A 394 -120.05 -21.94 11.18
#